data_AF-F4G319-F1
#
_entry.id   AF-F4G319-F1
#
_cell.length_a   1.000
_cell.length_b   1.000
_cell.length_c   1.000
_cell.angle_alpha   90.00
_cell.angle_beta   90.00
_cell.angle_gamma   90.00
#
_symmetry.space_group_name_H-M   'P 1'
#
loop_
_entity.id
_entity.type
_entity.pdbx_description
1 polymer ?
#
loop_
_entity_poly.entity_id
_entity_poly.type
_entity_poly.pdbx_seq_one_letter_code
_entity_poly.pdbx_strand_id
1 'polypeptide(L)' 'MKRYFDVNVFVYYLMGDPTYGKIAYNWIKETEERLTSIITPFEVSIVVSKLLNTNLRDVIGKIF' A
#
# COMPACT_ATOMS: atom_id res chain seq x y z
N MET A 1 -17.69 0.52 -9.20
CA MET A 1 -17.98 1.43 -8.05
C MET A 1 -16.67 2.04 -7.57
N LYS A 2 -16.65 3.34 -7.32
CA LYS A 2 -15.48 4.05 -6.80
C LYS A 2 -15.22 3.67 -5.34
N ARG A 3 -13.97 3.38 -4.98
CA ARG A 3 -13.59 3.06 -3.59
C ARG A 3 -12.34 3.82 -3.18
N TYR A 4 -12.34 4.32 -1.96
CA TYR A 4 -11.17 4.92 -1.33
C TYR A 4 -10.35 3.86 -0.60
N PHE A 5 -9.04 3.85 -0.83
CA PHE A 5 -8.08 2.98 -0.15
C PHE A 5 -7.14 3.81 0.72
N ASP A 6 -7.02 3.40 1.98
CA ASP A 6 -6.10 3.97 2.96
C ASP A 6 -4.75 3.23 2.93
N VAL A 7 -3.74 3.78 3.59
CA VAL A 7 -2.36 3.28 3.69
C VAL A 7 -2.31 1.80 4.02
N ASN A 8 -3.12 1.35 4.98
CA ASN A 8 -3.09 -0.03 5.47
C ASN A 8 -3.39 -1.06 4.37
N VAL A 9 -4.32 -0.78 3.45
CA VAL A 9 -4.67 -1.71 2.36
C VAL A 9 -3.45 -1.95 1.47
N PHE A 10 -2.73 -0.88 1.13
CA PHE A 10 -1.50 -1.00 0.34
C PHE A 10 -0.40 -1.73 1.12
N VAL A 11 -0.23 -1.44 2.41
CA VAL A 11 0.77 -2.12 3.25
C VAL A 11 0.47 -3.62 3.36
N TYR A 12 -0.78 -4.01 3.62
CA TYR A 12 -1.17 -5.43 3.69
C TYR A 12 -0.89 -6.17 2.39
N TYR A 13 -1.20 -5.52 1.26
CA TYR A 13 -0.93 -6.08 -0.05
C TYR A 13 0.57 -6.21 -0.33
N LEU A 14 1.34 -5.13 -0.19
CA LEU A 14 2.77 -5.08 -0.52
C LEU A 14 3.62 -5.96 0.39
N MET A 15 3.27 -6.05 1.67
CA MET A 15 4.01 -6.84 2.65
C MET A 15 3.54 -8.29 2.75
N GLY A 16 2.50 -8.67 1.98
CA GLY A 16 1.94 -10.01 2.02
C GLY A 16 1.42 -10.38 3.42
N ASP A 17 0.68 -9.48 4.05
CA ASP A 17 0.14 -9.70 5.40
C ASP A 17 -0.63 -11.04 5.45
N PRO A 18 -0.38 -11.90 6.45
CA PRO A 18 -0.92 -13.26 6.48
C PRO A 18 -2.45 -13.30 6.65
N THR A 19 -3.04 -12.25 7.21
CA THR A 19 -4.49 -12.17 7.46
C THR A 19 -5.18 -11.36 6.36
N TYR A 20 -4.61 -10.20 6.02
CA TYR A 20 -5.27 -9.18 5.19
C TYR A 20 -4.71 -9.06 3.78
N GLY A 21 -3.56 -9.65 3.46
CA GLY A 21 -2.91 -9.48 2.15
C GLY A 21 -3.78 -9.94 0.99
N LYS A 22 -4.42 -11.11 1.12
CA LYS A 22 -5.35 -11.64 0.11
C LYS A 22 -6.61 -10.79 -0.03
N ILE A 23 -7.13 -10.27 1.09
CA ILE A 23 -8.31 -9.40 1.12
C ILE A 23 -7.99 -8.08 0.42
N ALA A 24 -6.85 -7.46 0.74
CA ALA A 24 -6.36 -6.24 0.12
C ALA A 24 -6.15 -6.42 -1.39
N TYR A 25 -5.50 -7.51 -1.80
CA TYR A 25 -5.33 -7.85 -3.22
C TYR A 25 -6.68 -7.94 -3.95
N ASN A 26 -7.66 -8.66 -3.39
CA ASN A 26 -8.98 -8.79 -4.01
C ASN A 26 -9.69 -7.45 -4.11
N TRP A 27 -9.69 -6.63 -3.06
CA TRP A 27 -10.29 -5.30 -3.12
C TRP A 27 -9.65 -4.41 -4.19
N ILE A 28 -8.31 -4.40 -4.28
CA ILE A 28 -7.60 -3.63 -5.30
C ILE A 28 -7.97 -4.16 -6.69
N LYS A 29 -7.95 -5.49 -6.88
CA LYS A 29 -8.25 -6.14 -8.17
C LYS A 29 -9.68 -5.88 -8.66
N GLU A 30 -10.66 -5.96 -7.76
CA GLU A 30 -12.10 -5.85 -8.09
C GLU A 30 -12.59 -4.40 -8.20
N THR A 31 -11.81 -3.43 -7.70
CA THR A 31 -12.16 -2.01 -7.77
C THR A 31 -11.61 -1.40 -9.06
N GLU A 32 -12.52 -1.02 -9.97
CA GLU A 32 -12.21 -0.32 -11.23
C GLU A 32 -11.62 1.07 -10.99
N GLU A 33 -12.30 1.89 -10.18
CA GLU A 33 -11.86 3.26 -9.88
C GLU A 33 -11.38 3.37 -8.43
N ARG A 34 -10.06 3.51 -8.27
CA ARG A 34 -9.37 3.53 -6.99
C ARG A 34 -9.02 4.97 -6.62
N LEU A 35 -9.52 5.42 -5.48
CA LEU A 35 -9.14 6.69 -4.89
C LEU A 35 -8.18 6.48 -3.73
N THR A 36 -7.26 7.42 -3.57
CA THR A 36 -6.49 7.57 -2.33
C THR A 36 -6.00 9.02 -2.22
N SER A 37 -5.55 9.43 -1.04
CA SER A 37 -4.95 10.75 -0.86
C SER A 37 -3.61 10.84 -1.59
N ILE A 38 -3.23 12.05 -2.02
CA ILE A 38 -1.94 12.31 -2.65
C ILE A 38 -0.75 12.01 -1.72
N ILE A 39 -0.98 12.02 -0.40
CA ILE A 39 0.06 11.71 0.60
C ILE A 39 0.23 10.21 0.85
N THR A 40 -0.75 9.38 0.48
CA THR A 40 -0.74 7.93 0.75
C THR A 40 0.53 7.23 0.25
N PRO A 41 1.06 7.49 -0.96
CA PRO A 41 2.28 6.84 -1.41
C PRO A 41 3.50 7.15 -0.52
N PHE A 42 3.58 8.35 0.05
CA PHE A 42 4.64 8.73 0.99
C PHE A 42 4.51 8.00 2.33
N GLU A 43 3.28 7.93 2.87
CA GLU A 43 2.99 7.19 4.11
C GLU A 43 3.25 5.69 3.96
N VAL A 44 2.83 5.08 2.83
CA VAL A 44 3.16 3.69 2.50
C VAL A 44 4.67 3.48 2.46
N SER A 45 5.41 4.41 1.86
CA SER A 45 6.88 4.33 1.80
C SER A 45 7.52 4.31 3.19
N ILE A 46 7.05 5.15 4.12
CA ILE A 46 7.54 5.19 5.51
C ILE A 46 7.27 3.88 6.23
N VAL A 47 6.04 3.37 6.14
CA VAL A 47 5.66 2.13 6.83
C VAL A 47 6.44 0.94 6.28
N VAL A 48 6.49 0.79 4.95
CA VAL A 48 7.22 -0.30 4.29
C VAL A 48 8.72 -0.23 4.58
N SER A 49 9.34 0.96 4.55
CA SER A 49 10.78 1.07 4.88
C SER A 49 11.06 0.63 6.31
N LYS A 50 10.17 0.96 7.25
CA LYS A 50 10.31 0.56 8.65
C LYS A 50 10.14 -0.95 8.84
N LEU A 51 9.17 -1.57 8.17
CA LEU A 51 8.93 -3.02 8.24
C LEU A 51 10.07 -3.83 7.60
N LEU A 52 10.65 -3.33 6.51
CA LEU A 52 11.78 -3.97 5.82
C LEU A 52 13.14 -3.67 6.46
N ASN A 53 13.18 -2.85 7.51
CA ASN A 53 14.42 -2.35 8.13
C ASN A 53 15.42 -1.78 7.10
N THR A 54 14.92 -0.96 6.18
CA THR A 54 15.70 -0.33 5.10
C THR A 54 15.53 1.19 5.10
N ASN A 55 16.31 1.91 4.29
CA ASN A 55 16.16 3.36 4.17
C ASN A 55 14.92 3.73 3.36
N LEU A 56 14.26 4.83 3.75
CA LEU A 56 13.11 5.38 3.04
C LEU A 56 13.40 5.66 1.56
N ARG A 57 14.63 6.12 1.25
CA ARG A 57 15.06 6.39 -0.13
C ARG A 57 14.98 5.14 -1.03
N ASP A 58 15.30 3.97 -0.48
CA ASP A 58 15.30 2.71 -1.24
C ASP A 58 13.89 2.21 -1.55
N VAL A 59 12.90 2.63 -0.74
CA VAL A 59 11.48 2.32 -0.95
C VAL A 59 10.82 3.34 -1.88
N ILE A 60 11.08 4.64 -1.68
CA ILE A 60 10.54 5.70 -2.54
C ILE A 60 10.91 5.44 -4.01
N GLY A 61 12.17 5.09 -4.31
CA GLY A 61 12.61 4.81 -5.68
C GLY A 61 11.99 3.55 -6.32
N LYS A 62 11.17 2.78 -5.58
CA LYS A 62 10.40 1.64 -6.09
C LYS A 62 8.90 1.94 -6.21
N ILE A 63 8.39 2.91 -5.44
CA ILE A 63 6.96 3.26 -5.38
C ILE A 63 6.64 4.42 -6.34
N PHE A 64 7.57 5.37 -6.49
CA PHE A 64 7.51 6.49 -7.44
C PHE A 64 8.40 6.22 -8.64
#